data_AF-Q39HF5-F1
#
_entry.id   AF-Q39HF5-F1
#
_cell.length_a   1.000
_cell.length_b   1.000
_cell.length_c   1.000
_cell.angle_alpha   90.00
_cell.angle_beta   90.00
_cell.angle_gamma   90.00
#
_symmetry.space_group_name_H-M   'P 1'
#
loop_
_entity.id
_entity.type
_entity.pdbx_description
1 polymer ?
#
loop_
_entity_poly.entity_id
_entity_poly.type
_entity_poly.pdbx_seq_one_letter_code
_entity_poly.pdbx_strand_id
1 'polypeptide(L)'
;MACLGATAGQAAAAAPPASCNDQLTQLIVPALRQTAMNRRDIHADVDERDGDVYRIRLFTIPDHSGTPNRDATIGWVTLDTQAMRALDVTRDPDRPDVLKIDRRALSRFVSTCVAPAAPAAPVRSAVDCDALNRRAQAQGDYVTGSDAGRVVTGKGRLPFHSAPDDACRIDGLFIVEHDHVDARTDYGRFTSVIYLNPRTRGIAEGWVQTARLKPDGTGIAPRQP
;
A
#
# COMPACT_ATOMS: atom_id res chain seq x y z
N MET A 1 -57.77 7.32 27.00
CA MET A 1 -56.70 7.87 26.15
C MET A 1 -55.47 8.10 27.03
N ALA A 2 -54.48 7.23 26.94
CA ALA A 2 -53.19 7.40 27.62
C ALA A 2 -52.08 6.87 26.69
N CYS A 3 -51.09 7.71 26.46
CA CYS A 3 -50.06 7.59 25.44
C CYS A 3 -49.08 6.44 25.69
N LEU A 4 -48.82 5.63 24.66
CA LEU A 4 -47.66 4.74 24.60
C LEU A 4 -46.45 5.55 24.12
N GLY A 5 -45.54 5.87 25.03
CA GLY A 5 -44.23 6.42 24.69
C GLY A 5 -43.29 5.28 24.30
N ALA A 6 -42.92 5.21 23.02
CA ALA A 6 -41.85 4.33 22.55
C ALA A 6 -40.50 5.03 22.75
N THR A 7 -39.65 4.49 23.62
CA THR A 7 -38.25 4.89 23.74
C THR A 7 -37.46 4.26 22.59
N ALA A 8 -36.99 5.08 21.64
CA ALA A 8 -36.02 4.65 20.65
C ALA A 8 -34.65 4.48 21.33
N GLY A 9 -34.20 3.23 21.47
CA GLY A 9 -32.82 2.93 21.84
C GLY A 9 -31.89 3.29 20.70
N GLN A 10 -31.03 4.28 20.91
CA GLN A 10 -29.92 4.59 20.00
C GLN A 10 -28.91 3.45 20.03
N ALA A 11 -28.86 2.68 18.95
CA ALA A 11 -27.73 1.82 18.67
C ALA A 11 -26.51 2.71 18.37
N ALA A 12 -25.55 2.74 19.29
CA ALA A 12 -24.24 3.28 19.00
C ALA A 12 -23.65 2.47 17.84
N ALA A 13 -23.36 3.14 16.72
CA ALA A 13 -22.70 2.52 15.59
C ALA A 13 -21.32 2.05 16.05
N ALA A 14 -21.13 0.73 16.11
CA ALA A 14 -19.83 0.13 16.37
C ALA A 14 -18.85 0.60 15.28
N ALA A 15 -17.68 1.08 15.68
CA ALA A 15 -16.60 1.39 14.75
C ALA A 15 -16.34 0.15 13.86
N PRO A 16 -16.05 0.33 12.56
CA PRO A 16 -15.72 -0.80 11.70
C PRO A 16 -14.54 -1.58 12.30
N PRO A 17 -14.49 -2.91 12.14
CA PRO A 17 -13.36 -3.69 12.62
C PRO A 17 -12.08 -3.14 11.99
N ALA A 18 -11.13 -2.75 12.84
CA ALA A 18 -9.81 -2.31 12.39
C ALA A 18 -9.21 -3.38 11.48
N SER A 19 -8.61 -2.97 10.36
CA SER A 19 -7.94 -3.91 9.46
C SER A 19 -6.79 -4.61 10.20
N CYS A 20 -6.32 -5.75 9.69
CA CYS A 20 -5.20 -6.45 10.34
C CYS A 20 -3.93 -5.60 10.40
N ASN A 21 -3.70 -4.73 9.41
CA ASN A 21 -2.60 -3.77 9.42
C ASN A 21 -2.82 -2.67 10.47
N ASP A 22 -4.06 -2.20 10.67
CA ASP A 22 -4.36 -1.23 11.74
C ASP A 22 -4.13 -1.84 13.13
N GLN A 23 -4.58 -3.08 13.34
CA GLN A 23 -4.36 -3.80 14.60
C GLN A 23 -2.87 -4.02 14.86
N LEU A 24 -2.12 -4.40 13.82
CA LEU A 24 -0.67 -4.59 13.90
C LEU A 24 0.06 -3.27 14.19
N THR A 25 -0.34 -2.18 13.53
CA THR A 25 0.19 -0.84 13.77
C THR A 25 -0.03 -0.41 15.21
N GLN A 26 -1.25 -0.59 15.73
CA GLN A 26 -1.60 -0.31 17.13
C GLN A 26 -0.84 -1.18 18.14
N LEU A 27 -0.43 -2.38 17.75
CA LEU A 27 0.34 -3.30 18.59
C LEU A 27 1.83 -2.91 18.65
N ILE A 28 2.44 -2.61 17.50
CA ILE A 28 3.89 -2.48 17.36
C ILE A 28 4.37 -1.05 17.61
N VAL A 29 3.74 -0.04 17.00
CA VAL A 29 4.24 1.34 16.99
C VAL A 29 4.37 1.95 18.40
N PRO A 30 3.43 1.73 19.35
CA PRO A 30 3.57 2.24 20.71
C PRO A 30 4.74 1.60 21.48
N ALA A 31 5.16 0.38 21.10
CA ALA A 31 6.23 -0.36 21.78
C ALA A 31 7.64 0.04 21.30
N LEU A 32 7.76 0.79 20.20
CA LEU A 32 9.03 1.25 19.65
C LEU A 32 9.74 2.20 20.63
N ARG A 33 10.97 1.84 21.02
CA ARG A 33 11.77 2.58 22.01
C ARG A 33 12.22 3.94 21.49
N GLN A 34 12.67 3.98 20.23
CA GLN A 34 13.15 5.18 19.56
C GLN A 34 12.61 5.18 18.14
N THR A 35 12.07 6.32 17.69
CA THR A 35 11.59 6.49 16.32
C THR A 35 12.22 7.74 15.73
N ALA A 36 12.83 7.63 14.55
CA ALA A 36 13.34 8.79 13.81
C ALA A 36 12.18 9.64 13.27
N MET A 37 11.04 9.00 13.02
CA MET A 37 9.80 9.61 12.54
C MET A 37 8.79 9.80 13.68
N ASN A 38 7.77 10.63 13.45
CA ASN A 38 6.66 10.76 14.37
C ASN A 38 5.84 9.47 14.36
N ARG A 39 5.58 8.89 15.54
CA ARG A 39 4.86 7.61 15.69
C ARG A 39 3.50 7.59 14.98
N ARG A 40 2.81 8.72 14.91
CA ARG A 40 1.49 8.80 14.26
C ARG A 40 1.54 8.61 12.73
N ASP A 41 2.71 8.81 12.13
CA ASP A 41 2.94 8.70 10.69
C ASP A 41 3.52 7.31 10.32
N ILE A 42 3.74 6.45 11.32
CA ILE A 42 4.31 5.11 11.15
C ILE A 42 3.18 4.08 11.03
N HIS A 43 3.27 3.28 9.98
CA HIS A 43 2.40 2.15 9.71
C HIS A 43 3.19 0.84 9.75
N ALA A 44 2.49 -0.25 10.01
CA ALA A 44 3.06 -1.59 10.04
C ALA A 44 2.22 -2.56 9.19
N ASP A 45 2.88 -3.30 8.30
CA ASP A 45 2.30 -4.38 7.50
C ASP A 45 3.17 -5.65 7.57
N VAL A 46 2.57 -6.79 7.25
CA VAL A 46 3.31 -8.05 7.09
C VAL A 46 3.95 -8.05 5.70
N ASP A 47 5.27 -8.09 5.66
CA ASP A 47 6.03 -8.19 4.41
C ASP A 47 6.28 -9.65 4.01
N GLU A 48 6.68 -10.46 4.99
CA GLU A 48 6.99 -11.88 4.81
C GLU A 48 6.53 -12.70 6.02
N ARG A 49 6.20 -13.96 5.76
CA ARG A 49 5.83 -14.94 6.78
C ARG A 49 6.63 -16.23 6.57
N ASP A 50 7.30 -16.66 7.64
CA ASP A 50 7.95 -17.97 7.74
C ASP A 50 7.38 -18.72 8.95
N GLY A 51 6.40 -19.59 8.71
CA GLY A 51 5.69 -20.32 9.76
C GLY A 51 4.97 -19.41 10.77
N ASP A 52 5.48 -19.39 12.00
CA ASP A 52 4.99 -18.58 13.13
C ASP A 52 5.79 -17.27 13.30
N VAL A 53 6.77 -17.01 12.43
CA VAL A 53 7.60 -15.81 12.43
C VAL A 53 7.19 -14.90 11.28
N TYR A 54 6.84 -13.66 11.62
CA TYR A 54 6.37 -12.63 10.70
C TYR A 54 7.41 -11.52 10.62
N ARG A 55 7.83 -11.19 9.40
CA ARG A 55 8.63 -10.00 9.12
C ARG A 55 7.70 -8.83 8.90
N ILE A 56 7.65 -7.94 9.87
CA ILE A 56 6.81 -6.75 9.86
C ILE A 56 7.64 -5.58 9.32
N ARG A 57 7.14 -4.92 8.29
CA ARG A 57 7.75 -3.72 7.74
C ARG A 57 7.15 -2.50 8.43
N LEU A 58 8.02 -1.58 8.85
CA LEU A 58 7.63 -0.27 9.36
C LEU A 58 7.83 0.75 8.25
N PHE A 59 6.80 1.54 7.93
CA PHE A 59 6.89 2.53 6.86
C PHE A 59 6.10 3.79 7.17
N THR A 60 6.43 4.87 6.47
CA THR A 60 5.67 6.13 6.51
C THR A 60 5.07 6.43 5.15
N ILE A 61 3.84 6.93 5.13
CA ILE A 61 3.17 7.42 3.92
C ILE A 61 3.42 8.93 3.83
N PRO A 62 4.05 9.45 2.76
CA PRO A 62 4.31 10.88 2.64
C PRO A 62 3.01 11.70 2.52
N ASP A 63 2.87 12.77 3.33
CA ASP A 63 1.70 13.67 3.37
C ASP A 63 1.45 14.52 2.09
N HIS A 64 2.22 14.32 1.01
CA HIS A 64 2.30 15.26 -0.10
C HIS A 64 1.59 14.71 -1.34
N SER A 65 0.49 15.35 -1.73
CA SER A 65 -0.12 15.16 -3.04
C SER A 65 0.87 15.57 -4.13
N GLY A 66 1.34 14.62 -4.94
CA GLY A 66 2.31 14.88 -6.01
C GLY A 66 3.69 14.29 -5.79
N THR A 67 3.84 13.36 -4.85
CA THR A 67 4.84 12.31 -4.97
C THR A 67 4.10 10.98 -4.92
N PRO A 68 4.26 10.13 -5.93
CA PRO A 68 3.62 8.84 -5.92
C PRO A 68 4.44 7.91 -5.05
N ASN A 69 3.77 7.40 -4.03
CA ASN A 69 4.04 6.14 -3.35
C ASN A 69 5.46 5.63 -3.50
N ARG A 70 6.35 6.20 -2.69
CA ARG A 70 7.33 5.36 -2.01
C ARG A 70 7.04 5.51 -0.54
N ASP A 71 6.16 4.63 -0.05
CA ASP A 71 6.16 4.30 1.37
C ASP A 71 7.62 4.09 1.76
N ALA A 72 8.13 4.96 2.63
CA ALA A 72 9.52 4.88 3.01
C ALA A 72 9.59 3.80 4.08
N THR A 73 10.15 2.64 3.75
CA THR A 73 10.48 1.63 4.76
C THR A 73 11.51 2.24 5.70
N ILE A 74 11.10 2.44 6.95
CA ILE A 74 11.95 3.02 7.99
C ILE A 74 12.50 1.97 8.94
N GLY A 75 12.01 0.73 8.88
CA GLY A 75 12.46 -0.32 9.78
C GLY A 75 11.74 -1.65 9.63
N TRP A 76 12.15 -2.58 10.48
CA TRP A 76 11.71 -3.96 10.45
C TRP A 76 11.55 -4.49 11.87
N VAL A 77 10.48 -5.26 12.08
CA VAL A 77 10.22 -5.97 13.34
C VAL A 77 9.96 -7.43 13.03
N THR A 78 10.62 -8.33 13.75
CA THR A 78 10.31 -9.75 13.72
C THR A 78 9.28 -10.04 14.80
N LEU A 79 8.12 -10.57 14.41
CA LEU A 79 7.05 -10.98 15.31
C LEU A 79 6.93 -12.51 15.31
N ASP A 80 7.23 -13.13 16.45
CA ASP A 80 7.03 -14.56 16.67
C ASP A 80 5.69 -14.76 17.41
N THR A 81 4.72 -15.35 16.70
CA THR A 81 3.38 -15.61 17.21
C THR A 81 3.30 -16.85 18.10
N GLN A 82 4.29 -17.73 18.05
CA GLN A 82 4.39 -18.89 18.94
C GLN A 82 5.03 -18.49 20.27
N ALA A 83 6.17 -17.79 20.23
CA ALA A 83 6.85 -17.29 21.42
C ALA A 83 6.16 -16.05 22.02
N MET A 84 5.21 -15.45 21.30
CA MET A 84 4.46 -14.24 21.67
C MET A 84 5.38 -13.04 21.95
N ARG A 85 6.31 -12.78 21.01
CA ARG A 85 7.38 -11.78 21.16
C ARG A 85 7.59 -10.99 19.88
N ALA A 86 7.88 -9.71 20.03
CA ALA A 86 8.32 -8.85 18.93
C ALA A 86 9.73 -8.29 19.19
N LEU A 87 10.53 -8.28 18.13
CA LEU A 87 11.94 -7.89 18.13
C LEU A 87 12.13 -6.81 17.06
N ASP A 88 12.55 -5.61 17.46
CA ASP A 88 12.92 -4.56 16.52
C ASP A 88 14.35 -4.81 16.04
N VAL A 89 14.48 -5.07 14.75
CA VAL A 89 15.75 -5.37 14.05
C VAL A 89 16.20 -4.18 13.18
N THR A 90 15.55 -3.01 13.33
CA THR A 90 15.80 -1.82 12.50
C THR A 90 17.25 -1.33 12.60
N ARG A 91 17.85 -1.38 13.79
CA ARG A 91 19.20 -0.86 14.04
C ARG A 91 20.29 -1.91 13.88
N ASP A 92 20.06 -3.10 14.43
CA ASP A 92 21.02 -4.20 14.48
C ASP A 92 20.25 -5.53 14.50
N PRO A 93 20.28 -6.31 13.40
CA PRO A 93 19.58 -7.58 13.33
C PRO A 93 20.25 -8.68 14.17
N ASP A 94 21.54 -8.58 14.47
CA ASP A 94 22.28 -9.54 15.29
C ASP A 94 22.04 -9.30 16.79
N ARG A 95 21.65 -8.08 17.16
CA ARG A 95 21.29 -7.68 18.52
C ARG A 95 19.95 -6.93 18.57
N PRO A 96 18.82 -7.62 18.33
CA PRO A 96 17.53 -6.98 18.28
C PRO A 96 17.07 -6.39 19.62
N ASP A 97 16.32 -5.29 19.53
CA ASP A 97 15.64 -4.72 20.67
C ASP A 97 14.33 -5.47 20.98
N VAL A 98 14.24 -6.04 22.17
CA VAL A 98 12.98 -6.67 22.62
C VAL A 98 11.93 -5.59 22.88
N LEU A 99 10.84 -5.65 22.12
CA LEU A 99 9.70 -4.75 22.25
C LEU A 99 8.79 -5.18 23.42
N LYS A 100 8.38 -4.21 24.23
CA LYS A 100 7.42 -4.42 25.32
C LYS A 100 6.00 -4.26 24.79
N ILE A 101 5.50 -5.31 24.14
CA ILE A 101 4.15 -5.34 23.58
C ILE A 101 3.12 -5.86 24.60
N ASP A 102 1.87 -5.38 24.49
CA ASP A 102 0.75 -5.91 25.28
C ASP A 102 0.40 -7.33 24.79
N ARG A 103 0.55 -8.32 25.69
CA ARG A 103 0.27 -9.72 25.36
C ARG A 103 -1.19 -10.01 24.99
N ARG A 104 -2.15 -9.28 25.57
CA ARG A 104 -3.58 -9.43 25.22
C ARG A 104 -3.86 -8.83 23.85
N ALA A 105 -3.22 -7.71 23.51
CA ALA A 105 -3.30 -7.14 22.18
C ALA A 105 -2.69 -8.08 21.14
N LEU A 106 -1.52 -8.67 21.42
CA LEU A 106 -0.93 -9.67 20.53
C LEU A 106 -1.81 -10.92 20.38
N SER A 107 -2.37 -11.45 21.48
CA SER A 107 -3.26 -12.61 21.41
C SER A 107 -4.51 -12.34 20.56
N ARG A 108 -5.07 -11.12 20.66
CA ARG A 108 -6.18 -10.69 19.78
C ARG A 108 -5.74 -10.65 18.33
N PHE A 109 -4.63 -9.99 18.01
CA PHE A 109 -4.07 -9.97 16.66
C PHE A 109 -3.89 -11.40 16.11
N VAL A 110 -3.28 -12.30 16.87
CA VAL A 110 -3.09 -13.69 16.44
C VAL A 110 -4.44 -14.38 16.19
N SER A 111 -5.40 -14.26 17.11
CA SER A 111 -6.71 -14.91 16.96
C SER A 111 -7.55 -14.37 15.79
N THR A 112 -7.40 -13.08 15.47
CA THR A 112 -8.23 -12.39 14.47
C THR A 112 -7.58 -12.37 13.09
N CYS A 113 -6.25 -12.27 13.03
CA CYS A 113 -5.51 -12.00 11.80
C CYS A 113 -4.53 -13.11 11.39
N VAL A 114 -4.25 -14.08 12.28
CA VAL A 114 -3.28 -15.17 12.04
C VAL A 114 -3.96 -16.55 11.99
N ALA A 115 -5.29 -16.61 12.04
CA ALA A 115 -6.04 -17.88 12.12
C ALA A 115 -5.61 -18.91 11.05
N PRO A 116 -5.52 -20.21 11.40
CA PRO A 116 -5.17 -21.26 10.45
C PRO A 116 -6.25 -21.33 9.38
N ALA A 117 -5.85 -21.44 8.11
CA ALA A 117 -6.74 -21.50 6.96
C ALA A 117 -7.82 -22.58 7.16
N ALA A 118 -9.04 -22.17 7.49
CA ALA A 118 -10.22 -22.99 7.29
C ALA A 118 -10.39 -23.25 5.78
N PRO A 119 -10.97 -24.38 5.35
CA PRO A 119 -11.27 -24.59 3.94
C PRO A 119 -12.32 -23.56 3.52
N ALA A 120 -11.86 -22.53 2.80
CA ALA A 120 -12.71 -21.47 2.33
C ALA A 120 -13.62 -21.99 1.21
N ALA A 121 -14.93 -21.75 1.34
CA ALA A 121 -15.77 -21.56 0.16
C ALA A 121 -15.09 -20.52 -0.76
N PRO A 122 -15.26 -20.57 -2.09
CA PRO A 122 -14.52 -19.70 -3.00
C PRO A 122 -14.92 -18.23 -2.76
N VAL A 123 -14.11 -17.54 -1.97
CA VAL A 123 -14.12 -16.08 -1.87
C VAL A 123 -13.32 -15.60 -3.07
N ARG A 124 -13.91 -14.75 -3.91
CA ARG A 124 -13.13 -13.95 -4.86
C ARG A 124 -12.10 -13.19 -4.02
N SER A 125 -10.83 -13.62 -4.08
CA SER A 125 -9.76 -13.05 -3.27
C SER A 125 -9.72 -11.55 -3.53
N ALA A 126 -9.84 -10.74 -2.47
CA ALA A 126 -9.44 -9.34 -2.54
C ALA A 126 -7.99 -9.31 -3.05
N VAL A 127 -7.75 -8.57 -4.13
CA VAL A 127 -6.43 -8.49 -4.74
C VAL A 127 -5.49 -7.81 -3.74
N ASP A 128 -4.42 -8.50 -3.34
CA ASP A 128 -3.32 -7.87 -2.61
C ASP A 128 -2.53 -7.02 -3.61
N CYS A 129 -2.85 -5.73 -3.65
CA CYS A 129 -2.27 -4.80 -4.59
C CYS A 129 -0.76 -4.61 -4.35
N ASP A 130 -0.29 -4.70 -3.11
CA ASP A 130 1.12 -4.48 -2.81
C ASP A 130 1.96 -5.68 -3.27
N ALA A 131 1.50 -6.90 -2.97
CA ALA A 131 2.15 -8.12 -3.47
C ALA A 131 2.10 -8.20 -5.00
N LEU A 132 0.96 -7.82 -5.60
CA LEU A 132 0.81 -7.78 -7.06
C LEU A 132 1.77 -6.76 -7.70
N ASN A 133 1.88 -5.56 -7.12
CA ASN A 133 2.79 -4.53 -7.61
C ASN A 133 4.25 -4.99 -7.53
N ARG A 134 4.68 -5.55 -6.39
CA ARG A 134 6.05 -6.09 -6.23
C ARG A 134 6.36 -7.14 -7.29
N ARG A 135 5.45 -8.10 -7.52
CA ARG A 135 5.61 -9.12 -8.56
C ARG A 135 5.67 -8.50 -9.95
N ALA A 136 4.77 -7.58 -10.26
CA ALA A 136 4.70 -6.97 -11.58
C ALA A 136 5.93 -6.12 -11.91
N GLN A 137 6.50 -5.41 -10.94
CA GLN A 137 7.76 -4.68 -11.13
C GLN A 137 8.96 -5.63 -11.30
N ALA A 138 8.96 -6.79 -10.64
CA ALA A 138 10.04 -7.75 -10.74
C ALA A 138 10.01 -8.60 -12.03
N GLN A 139 8.81 -8.87 -12.57
CA GLN A 139 8.60 -9.78 -13.69
C GLN A 139 8.15 -9.09 -14.98
N GLY A 140 7.78 -7.81 -14.93
CA GLY A 140 7.30 -7.08 -16.09
C GLY A 140 8.40 -6.72 -17.08
N ASP A 141 7.97 -6.42 -18.29
CA ASP A 141 8.86 -6.06 -19.38
C ASP A 141 9.37 -4.63 -19.14
N TYR A 142 10.67 -4.52 -18.90
CA TYR A 142 11.32 -3.22 -18.68
C TYR A 142 11.29 -2.38 -19.96
N VAL A 143 10.83 -1.14 -19.84
CA VAL A 143 10.82 -0.16 -20.93
C VAL A 143 12.12 0.64 -20.90
N THR A 144 12.89 0.54 -21.97
CA THR A 144 14.14 1.29 -22.15
C THR A 144 13.89 2.80 -22.15
N GLY A 145 14.81 3.56 -21.55
CA GLY A 145 14.64 5.01 -21.42
C GLY A 145 14.50 5.76 -22.75
N SER A 146 15.11 5.25 -23.82
CA SER A 146 14.94 5.76 -25.20
C SER A 146 13.51 5.63 -25.71
N ASP A 147 12.79 4.62 -25.22
CA ASP A 147 11.48 4.22 -25.71
C ASP A 147 10.39 4.42 -24.64
N ALA A 148 10.69 5.18 -23.57
CA ALA A 148 9.79 5.37 -22.44
C ALA A 148 8.66 6.37 -22.73
N GLY A 149 8.88 7.35 -23.60
CA GLY A 149 7.93 8.44 -23.82
C GLY A 149 6.58 7.95 -24.35
N ARG A 150 5.50 8.32 -23.66
CA ARG A 150 4.11 8.01 -24.03
C ARG A 150 3.25 9.28 -23.96
N VAL A 151 2.24 9.32 -24.82
CA VAL A 151 1.12 10.26 -24.75
C VAL A 151 -0.16 9.53 -24.41
N VAL A 152 -0.96 10.10 -23.50
CA VAL A 152 -2.27 9.59 -23.13
C VAL A 152 -3.26 9.87 -24.26
N THR A 153 -3.97 8.83 -24.69
CA THR A 153 -4.95 8.90 -25.78
C THR A 153 -6.34 8.51 -25.29
N GLY A 154 -7.38 8.82 -26.08
CA GLY A 154 -8.76 8.47 -25.77
C GLY A 154 -9.41 9.42 -24.77
N LYS A 155 -10.75 9.44 -24.78
CA LYS A 155 -11.54 10.44 -24.05
C LYS A 155 -11.56 10.17 -22.54
N GLY A 156 -11.57 11.26 -21.77
CA GLY A 156 -11.80 11.24 -20.33
C GLY A 156 -10.58 10.86 -19.49
N ARG A 157 -10.79 10.82 -18.17
CA ARG A 157 -9.76 10.58 -17.16
C ARG A 157 -9.24 9.14 -17.26
N LEU A 158 -7.91 9.00 -17.25
CA LEU A 158 -7.21 7.72 -17.12
C LEU A 158 -6.76 7.55 -15.67
N PRO A 159 -7.43 6.69 -14.89
CA PRO A 159 -7.10 6.51 -13.47
C PRO A 159 -5.77 5.78 -13.29
N PHE A 160 -5.08 6.12 -12.21
CA PHE A 160 -3.93 5.36 -11.72
C PHE A 160 -4.40 4.19 -10.86
N HIS A 161 -3.58 3.15 -10.84
CA HIS A 161 -3.72 1.98 -9.98
C HIS A 161 -2.40 1.76 -9.23
N SER A 162 -2.48 1.29 -7.99
CA SER A 162 -1.30 0.93 -7.18
C SER A 162 -0.63 -0.36 -7.68
N ALA A 163 -1.38 -1.18 -8.42
CA ALA A 163 -0.92 -2.43 -9.05
C ALA A 163 -1.65 -2.64 -10.39
N PRO A 164 -1.18 -3.54 -11.28
CA PRO A 164 -1.80 -3.80 -12.59
C PRO A 164 -3.09 -4.64 -12.51
N ASP A 165 -4.07 -4.17 -11.75
CA ASP A 165 -5.41 -4.75 -11.64
C ASP A 165 -6.47 -3.65 -11.45
N ASP A 166 -7.66 -3.85 -12.01
CA ASP A 166 -8.76 -2.88 -11.95
C ASP A 166 -9.27 -2.68 -10.50
N ALA A 167 -9.09 -3.66 -9.61
CA ALA A 167 -9.40 -3.56 -8.18
C ALA A 167 -8.41 -2.67 -7.42
N CYS A 168 -7.22 -2.41 -7.97
CA CYS A 168 -6.16 -1.63 -7.33
C CYS A 168 -6.19 -0.15 -7.68
N ARG A 169 -7.37 0.39 -8.03
CA ARG A 169 -7.53 1.79 -8.43
C ARG A 169 -7.23 2.74 -7.27
N ILE A 170 -6.49 3.80 -7.54
CA ILE A 170 -6.23 4.89 -6.60
C ILE A 170 -7.31 5.96 -6.82
N ASP A 171 -8.20 6.12 -5.84
CA ASP A 171 -9.29 7.08 -5.94
C ASP A 171 -8.77 8.53 -6.01
N GLY A 172 -9.33 9.31 -6.94
CA GLY A 172 -8.97 10.71 -7.13
C GLY A 172 -7.68 10.96 -7.92
N LEU A 173 -6.87 9.94 -8.23
CA LEU A 173 -5.63 10.09 -8.99
C LEU A 173 -5.81 9.66 -10.45
N PHE A 174 -5.61 10.60 -11.38
CA PHE A 174 -5.76 10.36 -12.81
C PHE A 174 -4.92 11.34 -13.64
N ILE A 175 -4.63 10.93 -14.87
CA ILE A 175 -4.13 11.79 -15.96
C ILE A 175 -5.21 11.95 -17.02
N VAL A 176 -5.06 12.91 -17.92
CA VAL A 176 -6.05 13.21 -18.97
C VAL A 176 -5.44 13.05 -20.36
N GLU A 177 -6.30 13.07 -21.38
CA GLU A 177 -5.89 13.02 -22.78
C GLU A 177 -4.85 14.11 -23.11
N HIS A 178 -3.84 13.75 -23.89
CA HIS A 178 -2.67 14.57 -24.24
C HIS A 178 -1.68 14.85 -23.11
N ASP A 179 -1.92 14.37 -21.88
CA ASP A 179 -0.84 14.31 -20.90
C ASP A 179 0.27 13.38 -21.42
N HIS A 180 1.50 13.76 -21.12
CA HIS A 180 2.64 12.93 -21.45
C HIS A 180 3.23 12.28 -20.20
N VAL A 181 3.65 11.03 -20.34
CA VAL A 181 4.20 10.20 -19.27
C VAL A 181 5.42 9.44 -19.76
N ASP A 182 6.21 8.95 -18.82
CA ASP A 182 7.37 8.11 -19.09
C ASP A 182 7.06 6.69 -18.59
N ALA A 183 6.95 5.74 -19.50
CA ALA A 183 6.75 4.32 -19.19
C ALA A 183 8.01 3.70 -18.58
N ARG A 184 7.82 2.83 -17.58
CA ARG A 184 8.89 2.11 -16.88
C ARG A 184 8.81 0.60 -17.09
N THR A 185 7.63 0.03 -16.90
CA THR A 185 7.43 -1.42 -16.90
C THR A 185 6.06 -1.75 -17.49
N ASP A 186 6.01 -2.66 -18.46
CA ASP A 186 4.77 -3.22 -18.99
C ASP A 186 4.45 -4.55 -18.28
N TYR A 187 3.20 -4.75 -17.87
CA TYR A 187 2.74 -5.99 -17.24
C TYR A 187 1.28 -6.26 -17.60
N GLY A 188 1.07 -7.18 -18.54
CA GLY A 188 -0.26 -7.52 -19.03
C GLY A 188 -0.96 -6.35 -19.71
N ARG A 189 -2.10 -5.90 -19.17
CA ARG A 189 -2.90 -4.78 -19.73
C ARG A 189 -2.50 -3.41 -19.19
N PHE A 190 -1.48 -3.35 -18.35
CA PHE A 190 -1.09 -2.15 -17.63
C PHE A 190 0.37 -1.81 -17.87
N THR A 191 0.66 -0.51 -17.81
CA THR A 191 2.00 0.07 -17.87
C THR A 191 2.21 0.91 -16.62
N SER A 192 3.30 0.65 -15.90
CA SER A 192 3.79 1.52 -14.84
C SER A 192 4.39 2.78 -15.48
N VAL A 193 3.92 3.95 -15.11
CA VAL A 193 4.34 5.23 -15.67
C VAL A 193 4.80 6.20 -14.60
N ILE A 194 5.59 7.20 -14.99
CA ILE A 194 5.80 8.45 -14.25
C ILE A 194 5.10 9.57 -15.03
N TYR A 195 4.34 10.39 -14.33
CA TYR A 195 3.78 11.63 -14.81
C TYR A 195 4.40 12.80 -14.05
N LEU A 196 4.85 13.81 -14.77
CA LEU A 196 5.22 15.10 -14.20
C LEU A 196 4.19 16.13 -14.67
N ASN A 197 3.43 16.68 -13.73
CA ASN A 197 2.47 17.73 -14.04
C ASN A 197 3.24 18.99 -14.47
N PRO A 198 3.08 19.47 -15.71
CA PRO A 198 3.85 20.61 -16.21
C PRO A 198 3.50 21.92 -15.51
N ARG A 199 2.30 22.03 -14.92
CA ARG A 199 1.81 23.25 -14.26
C ARG A 199 2.20 23.29 -12.79
N THR A 200 1.99 22.20 -12.06
CA THR A 200 2.21 22.16 -10.61
C THR A 200 3.57 21.61 -10.21
N ARG A 201 4.31 21.00 -11.17
CA ARG A 201 5.53 20.22 -10.92
C ARG A 201 5.33 19.00 -10.01
N GLY A 202 4.09 18.65 -9.68
CA GLY A 202 3.78 17.43 -8.95
C GLY A 202 4.05 16.19 -9.81
N ILE A 203 4.51 15.13 -9.16
CA ILE A 203 4.83 13.84 -9.75
C ILE A 203 3.73 12.83 -9.37
N ALA A 204 3.34 11.98 -10.32
CA ALA A 204 2.51 10.79 -10.07
C ALA A 204 3.13 9.57 -10.75
N GLU A 205 2.97 8.40 -10.16
CA GLU A 205 3.55 7.12 -10.58
C GLU A 205 2.56 6.05 -10.18
N GLY A 206 2.51 5.00 -10.98
CA GLY A 206 1.62 3.87 -10.79
C GLY A 206 1.21 3.30 -12.14
N TRP A 207 0.23 2.40 -12.11
CA TRP A 207 -0.19 1.62 -13.26
C TRP A 207 -1.39 2.26 -13.95
N VAL A 208 -1.31 2.38 -15.27
CA VAL A 208 -2.42 2.83 -16.11
C VAL A 208 -2.66 1.80 -17.22
N GLN A 209 -3.87 1.76 -17.78
CA GLN A 209 -4.16 0.82 -18.86
C GLN A 209 -3.32 1.14 -20.10
N THR A 210 -2.54 0.16 -20.57
CA THR A 210 -1.61 0.30 -21.71
C THR A 210 -2.33 0.72 -22.98
N ALA A 211 -3.57 0.26 -23.18
CA ALA A 211 -4.39 0.63 -24.34
C ALA A 211 -4.71 2.13 -24.45
N ARG A 212 -4.48 2.89 -23.37
CA ARG A 212 -4.65 4.35 -23.32
C ARG A 212 -3.35 5.11 -23.55
N LEU A 213 -2.24 4.42 -23.82
CA LEU A 213 -0.93 5.01 -24.07
C LEU A 213 -0.49 4.78 -25.52
N LYS A 214 0.13 5.80 -26.12
CA LYS A 214 0.77 5.70 -27.43
C LYS A 214 2.22 6.18 -27.32
N PRO A 215 3.21 5.49 -27.92
CA PRO A 215 4.57 6.00 -28.01
C PRO A 215 4.62 7.38 -28.67
N ASP A 216 5.38 8.30 -28.07
CA ASP A 216 5.55 9.67 -28.58
C ASP A 216 6.94 9.93 -29.20
N GLY A 217 7.86 8.96 -29.09
CA GLY A 217 9.20 9.03 -29.69
C GLY A 217 10.21 9.89 -28.93
N THR A 218 9.88 10.37 -27.73
CA THR A 218 10.74 11.31 -26.98
C THR A 218 11.63 10.66 -25.90
N GLY A 219 11.36 9.40 -25.56
CA GLY A 219 12.04 8.72 -24.45
C GLY A 219 11.77 9.41 -23.10
N ILE A 220 12.73 9.32 -22.16
CA ILE A 220 12.69 10.01 -20.85
C ILE A 220 13.20 11.46 -20.89
N ALA A 221 13.55 11.98 -22.08
CA ALA A 221 14.14 13.30 -22.18
C ALA A 221 13.12 14.38 -21.76
N PRO A 222 13.53 15.39 -20.97
CA PRO A 222 12.63 16.49 -20.59
C PRO A 222 12.07 17.16 -21.84
N ARG A 223 10.75 17.23 -21.93
CA ARG A 223 10.07 17.89 -23.05
C ARG A 223 10.37 19.39 -22.98
N GLN A 224 11.02 19.91 -24.03
CA GLN A 224 11.27 21.35 -24.16
C GLN A 224 9.93 22.08 -24.41
N PRO A 225 9.71 23.25 -23.78
CA PRO A 225 8.49 24.04 -23.95
C PRO A 225 8.35 24.63 -25.36
#